data_AF-A0A9P6MFX6-F1
#
_entry.id   AF-A0A9P6MFX6-F1
#
_cell.length_a   1.000
_cell.length_b   1.000
_cell.length_c   1.000
_cell.angle_alpha   90.00
_cell.angle_beta   90.00
_cell.angle_gamma   90.00
#
_symmetry.space_group_name_H-M   'P 1'
#
loop_
_entity.id
_entity.type
_entity.pdbx_description
1 polymer ?
#
loop_
_entity_poly.entity_id
_entity_poly.type
_entity_poly.pdbx_seq_one_letter_code
_entity_poly.pdbx_strand_id
1 'polypeptide(L)'
;MEKGLPEGDPRPKEKFEKEREKVLSDLKDVYGKLEAIESDKAESRAASILSGLGFTPDRHRDPTRSFSGGWRMRLALARALFNKPDLLLLDEPTNMLDIPAVIWLENYLKTWPNTVLVVSHDREFLDEVATDILHQHSEKLDYYKGNFTQFDTTKAERHKSQLREYENQVQYRAHLQAFIDRWRYNANRAAQAQMKIKILEKLPELEPPEVENSIFFKFPDPEKLGPPILQMTDCTFGYTPEKPILEHIYLDMQMDSRIAVVGPNGAGKTTMLKLLTGKLEPQKGMVHRHGRLRFALFSQHHVDQLDVNVSSVEFMSKNWPGKSEEEYRRQLGSFGITGMVGLQQISTLSGGQKSRVAFACLGLQNPHFLILDEPTNHLDMDSIDALTSALMQFKGGVVIVSHDERFIKAVCNEIWVCEGGSLKKFQGEGIKEYKEYVLAKGL
;
A
#
# COMPACT_ATOMS: atom_id res chain seq x y z
N MET A 1 43.27 -25.76 85.08
CA MET A 1 41.87 -25.69 84.62
C MET A 1 41.81 -24.63 83.53
N GLU A 2 42.19 -25.00 82.31
CA GLU A 2 41.85 -24.21 81.12
C GLU A 2 40.37 -24.43 80.83
N LYS A 3 39.57 -23.35 80.92
CA LYS A 3 38.24 -23.31 80.33
C LYS A 3 38.30 -22.24 79.25
N GLY A 4 38.32 -22.70 78.00
CA GLY A 4 38.27 -21.85 76.81
C GLY A 4 37.04 -20.95 76.80
N LEU A 5 37.22 -19.74 76.27
CA LEU A 5 36.11 -18.85 75.93
C LEU A 5 35.25 -19.50 74.83
N PRO A 6 33.91 -19.44 74.91
CA PRO A 6 33.06 -19.88 73.81
C PRO A 6 33.17 -18.87 72.66
N GLU A 7 33.55 -19.38 71.49
CA GLU A 7 33.55 -18.66 70.22
C GLU A 7 32.17 -18.02 69.97
N GLY A 8 32.18 -16.73 69.63
CA GLY A 8 30.97 -16.00 69.28
C GLY A 8 30.29 -16.64 68.07
N ASP A 9 29.00 -16.91 68.21
CA ASP A 9 28.15 -17.56 67.23
C ASP A 9 28.31 -16.98 65.79
N PRO A 10 28.88 -17.72 64.82
CA PRO A 10 29.14 -17.25 63.46
C PRO A 10 27.88 -17.05 62.61
N ARG A 11 26.75 -17.61 63.05
CA ARG A 11 25.51 -17.79 62.27
C ARG A 11 24.93 -16.50 61.65
N PRO A 12 25.01 -15.30 62.26
CA PRO A 12 24.51 -14.07 61.62
C PRO A 12 25.44 -13.56 60.50
N LYS A 13 26.77 -13.69 60.66
CA LYS A 13 27.76 -13.22 59.69
C LYS A 13 27.78 -14.12 58.45
N GLU A 14 27.77 -15.43 58.63
CA GLU A 14 27.73 -16.38 57.51
C GLU A 14 26.44 -16.25 56.69
N LYS A 15 25.31 -15.96 57.35
CA LYS A 15 24.04 -15.75 56.66
C LYS A 15 24.06 -14.44 55.84
N PHE A 16 24.64 -13.38 56.40
CA PHE A 16 24.85 -12.11 55.69
C PHE A 16 25.83 -12.24 54.52
N GLU A 17 26.89 -13.02 54.67
CA GLU A 17 27.86 -13.28 53.61
C GLU A 17 27.25 -14.10 52.47
N LYS A 18 26.45 -15.12 52.78
CA LYS A 18 25.70 -15.88 51.77
C LYS A 18 24.66 -15.04 51.03
N GLU A 19 23.95 -14.15 51.72
CA GLU A 19 23.03 -13.21 51.06
C GLU A 19 23.79 -12.22 50.17
N ARG A 20 24.94 -11.71 50.62
CA ARG A 20 25.80 -10.82 49.83
C ARG A 20 26.36 -11.52 48.59
N GLU A 21 26.83 -12.76 48.71
CA GLU A 21 27.31 -13.56 47.57
C GLU A 21 26.20 -13.83 46.55
N LYS A 22 24.98 -14.13 47.02
CA LYS A 22 23.82 -14.32 46.15
C LYS A 22 23.47 -13.04 45.40
N VAL A 23 23.41 -11.89 46.09
CA VAL A 23 23.14 -10.59 45.47
C VAL A 23 24.24 -10.23 44.47
N LEU A 24 25.51 -10.52 44.75
CA LEU A 24 26.62 -10.28 43.82
C LEU A 24 26.54 -11.19 42.57
N SER A 25 26.12 -12.44 42.73
CA SER A 25 25.87 -13.35 41.60
C SER A 25 24.72 -12.85 40.75
N ASP A 26 23.59 -12.51 41.37
CA ASP A 26 22.42 -11.96 40.67
C ASP A 26 22.77 -10.65 39.94
N LEU A 27 23.55 -9.78 40.58
CA LEU A 27 24.03 -8.53 39.98
C LEU A 27 24.93 -8.80 38.77
N LYS A 28 25.82 -9.80 38.85
CA LYS A 28 26.69 -10.21 37.74
C LYS A 28 25.90 -10.78 36.57
N ASP A 29 24.88 -11.59 36.84
CA ASP A 29 23.97 -12.12 35.82
C ASP A 29 23.15 -11.01 35.17
N VAL A 30 22.70 -10.01 35.95
CA VAL A 30 22.01 -8.82 35.44
C VAL A 30 22.95 -7.97 34.58
N TYR A 31 24.17 -7.71 35.03
CA TYR A 31 25.16 -6.98 34.21
C TYR A 31 25.51 -7.74 32.93
N GLY A 32 25.67 -9.07 32.99
CA GLY A 32 25.89 -9.89 31.79
C GLY A 32 24.72 -9.80 30.81
N LYS A 33 23.47 -9.77 31.30
CA LYS A 33 22.28 -9.53 30.46
C LYS A 33 22.23 -8.11 29.90
N LEU A 34 22.57 -7.09 30.70
CA LEU A 34 22.59 -5.69 30.27
C LEU A 34 23.66 -5.45 29.20
N GLU A 35 24.82 -6.07 29.35
CA GLU A 35 25.93 -6.01 28.40
C GLU A 35 25.58 -6.75 27.10
N ALA A 36 24.94 -7.93 27.21
CA ALA A 36 24.43 -8.68 26.05
C ALA A 36 23.35 -7.92 25.25
N ILE A 37 22.54 -7.09 25.92
CA ILE A 37 21.51 -6.26 25.29
C ILE A 37 22.09 -4.92 24.77
N GLU A 38 23.39 -4.67 24.99
CA GLU A 38 24.07 -3.40 24.75
C GLU A 38 23.31 -2.21 25.36
N SER A 39 22.93 -2.32 26.64
CA SER A 39 22.10 -1.34 27.34
C SER A 39 22.65 0.09 27.25
N ASP A 40 23.98 0.26 27.29
CA ASP A 40 24.62 1.57 27.24
C ASP A 40 24.50 2.24 25.85
N LYS A 41 24.34 1.44 24.79
CA LYS A 41 24.12 1.91 23.42
C LYS A 41 22.63 1.92 23.04
N ALA A 42 21.75 1.47 23.92
CA ALA A 42 20.33 1.32 23.65
C ALA A 42 19.68 2.64 23.21
N GLU A 43 19.94 3.73 23.94
CA GLU A 43 19.35 5.04 23.63
C GLU A 43 19.84 5.59 22.29
N SER A 44 21.14 5.46 22.00
CA SER A 44 21.72 5.89 20.71
C SER A 44 21.16 5.09 19.54
N ARG A 45 21.02 3.77 19.69
CA ARG A 45 20.41 2.90 18.67
C ARG A 45 18.93 3.23 18.47
N ALA A 46 18.18 3.43 19.55
CA ALA A 46 16.78 3.81 19.47
C ALA A 46 16.62 5.17 18.76
N ALA A 47 17.46 6.15 19.08
CA ALA A 47 17.47 7.45 18.43
C ALA A 47 17.80 7.36 16.93
N SER A 48 18.74 6.49 16.53
CA SER A 48 19.08 6.27 15.12
C SER A 48 17.92 5.65 14.33
N ILE A 49 17.23 4.64 14.90
CA ILE A 49 16.06 4.01 14.28
C ILE A 49 14.90 5.02 14.16
N LEU A 50 14.65 5.80 15.21
CA LEU A 50 13.61 6.83 15.20
C LEU A 50 13.93 7.92 14.15
N SER A 51 15.17 8.38 14.08
CA SER A 51 15.61 9.36 13.08
C SER A 51 15.40 8.84 11.66
N GLY A 52 15.77 7.59 11.38
CA GLY A 52 15.57 6.98 10.07
C GLY A 52 14.11 6.78 9.66
N LEU A 53 13.20 6.66 10.64
CA LEU A 53 11.76 6.63 10.42
C LEU A 53 11.12 8.04 10.38
N GLY A 54 11.94 9.09 10.38
CA GLY A 54 11.54 10.49 10.23
C GLY A 54 11.20 11.22 11.53
N PHE A 55 11.52 10.68 12.71
CA PHE A 55 11.34 11.40 13.97
C PHE A 55 12.48 12.40 14.18
N THR A 56 12.14 13.66 14.46
CA THR A 56 13.14 14.66 14.84
C THR A 56 13.61 14.44 16.29
N PRO A 57 14.87 14.78 16.63
CA PRO A 57 15.41 14.60 17.98
C PRO A 57 14.56 15.27 19.07
N ASP A 58 13.98 16.43 18.78
CA ASP A 58 13.12 17.16 19.72
C ASP A 58 11.87 16.37 20.10
N ARG A 59 11.37 15.54 19.18
CA ARG A 59 10.14 14.75 19.36
C ARG A 59 10.39 13.41 20.04
N HIS A 60 11.64 13.01 20.27
CA HIS A 60 11.95 11.74 20.96
C HIS A 60 11.37 11.68 22.37
N ARG A 61 11.17 12.84 23.02
CA ARG A 61 10.64 12.94 24.38
C ARG A 61 9.13 13.18 24.44
N ASP A 62 8.48 13.34 23.30
CA ASP A 62 7.04 13.59 23.25
C ASP A 62 6.26 12.36 23.76
N PRO A 63 5.19 12.57 24.55
CA PRO A 63 4.32 11.46 24.96
C PRO A 63 3.72 10.75 23.75
N THR A 64 3.71 9.42 23.73
CA THR A 64 3.15 8.61 22.62
C THR A 64 1.71 8.97 22.23
N ARG A 65 0.92 9.51 23.19
CA ARG A 65 -0.44 9.98 22.97
C ARG A 65 -0.55 11.21 22.06
N SER A 66 0.48 12.04 21.94
CA SER A 66 0.48 13.25 21.08
C SER A 66 0.62 12.92 19.60
N PHE A 67 1.15 11.73 19.28
CA PHE A 67 1.35 11.28 17.91
C PHE A 67 0.03 10.80 17.29
N SER A 68 -0.15 11.07 15.99
CA SER A 68 -1.26 10.53 15.20
C SER A 68 -1.12 9.02 15.00
N GLY A 69 -2.17 8.36 14.51
CA GLY A 69 -2.18 6.91 14.28
C GLY A 69 -0.99 6.41 13.46
N GLY A 70 -0.67 7.07 12.34
CA GLY A 70 0.48 6.71 11.49
C GLY A 70 1.82 6.83 12.22
N TRP A 71 2.04 7.91 12.99
CA TRP A 71 3.24 8.06 13.81
C TRP A 71 3.34 7.02 14.92
N ARG A 72 2.21 6.62 15.53
CA ARG A 72 2.19 5.52 16.51
C ARG A 72 2.54 4.18 15.87
N MET A 73 2.10 3.93 14.64
CA MET A 73 2.51 2.74 13.88
C MET A 73 4.01 2.75 13.61
N ARG A 74 4.60 3.90 13.22
CA ARG A 74 6.06 4.03 13.07
C ARG A 74 6.81 3.76 14.37
N LEU A 75 6.29 4.21 15.51
CA LEU A 75 6.83 3.87 16.83
C LEU A 75 6.75 2.37 17.14
N ALA A 76 5.67 1.69 16.73
CA ALA A 76 5.54 0.24 16.88
C ALA A 76 6.57 -0.50 16.01
N LEU A 77 6.76 -0.05 14.76
CA LEU A 77 7.80 -0.55 13.87
C LEU A 77 9.20 -0.32 14.45
N ALA A 78 9.50 0.89 14.93
CA ALA A 78 10.76 1.23 15.58
C ALA A 78 11.05 0.31 16.77
N ARG A 79 10.03 0.03 17.60
CA ARG A 79 10.12 -0.90 18.73
C ARG A 79 10.41 -2.33 18.27
N ALA A 80 9.76 -2.80 17.20
CA ALA A 80 9.98 -4.14 16.66
C ALA A 80 11.41 -4.29 16.12
N LEU A 81 11.89 -3.30 15.36
CA LEU A 81 13.26 -3.26 14.84
C LEU A 81 14.30 -3.16 15.97
N PHE A 82 14.02 -2.38 17.01
CA PHE A 82 14.90 -2.23 18.16
C PHE A 82 15.11 -3.56 18.92
N ASN A 83 14.05 -4.36 19.05
CA ASN A 83 14.06 -5.63 19.78
C ASN A 83 14.94 -6.70 19.12
N LYS A 84 15.20 -6.60 17.80
CA LYS A 84 15.99 -7.58 17.03
C LYS A 84 15.59 -9.04 17.27
N PRO A 85 14.32 -9.42 17.06
CA PRO A 85 13.89 -10.81 17.20
C PRO A 85 14.56 -11.73 16.17
N ASP A 86 14.61 -13.03 16.45
CA ASP A 86 15.08 -14.06 15.50
C ASP A 86 14.15 -14.20 14.29
N LEU A 87 12.84 -13.95 14.50
CA LEU A 87 11.83 -13.90 13.46
C LEU A 87 11.05 -12.58 13.59
N LEU A 88 11.19 -11.73 12.58
CA LEU A 88 10.45 -10.47 12.47
C LEU A 88 9.31 -10.63 11.45
N LEU A 89 8.07 -10.40 11.89
CA LEU A 89 6.89 -10.42 11.02
C LEU A 89 6.42 -8.99 10.81
N LEU A 90 6.35 -8.55 9.55
CA LEU A 90 5.89 -7.21 9.17
C LEU A 90 4.69 -7.33 8.24
N ASP A 91 3.59 -6.70 8.62
CA ASP A 91 2.37 -6.64 7.81
C ASP A 91 2.22 -5.22 7.24
N GLU A 92 2.39 -5.08 5.93
CA GLU A 92 2.34 -3.83 5.16
C GLU A 92 3.11 -2.65 5.79
N PRO A 93 4.43 -2.78 6.04
CA PRO A 93 5.19 -1.78 6.77
C PRO A 93 5.33 -0.43 6.03
N THR A 94 5.13 -0.40 4.71
CA THR A 94 5.34 0.79 3.86
C THR A 94 4.14 1.75 3.81
N ASN A 95 2.91 1.29 4.07
CA ASN A 95 1.66 2.07 3.88
C ASN A 95 1.57 3.39 4.67
N MET A 96 2.37 3.56 5.72
CA MET A 96 2.39 4.76 6.58
C MET A 96 3.75 5.46 6.58
N LEU A 97 4.66 5.02 5.71
CA LEU A 97 6.00 5.56 5.55
C LEU A 97 6.05 6.48 4.34
N ASP A 98 6.74 7.60 4.51
CA ASP A 98 7.09 8.49 3.42
C ASP A 98 8.32 7.96 2.69
N ILE A 99 8.52 8.43 1.46
CA ILE A 99 9.62 7.99 0.57
C ILE A 99 10.98 7.89 1.31
N PRO A 100 11.44 8.88 2.10
CA PRO A 100 12.72 8.76 2.81
C PRO A 100 12.74 7.61 3.82
N ALA A 101 11.66 7.45 4.60
CA ALA A 101 11.55 6.41 5.61
C ALA A 101 11.43 5.01 5.00
N VAL A 102 10.77 4.87 3.85
CA VAL A 102 10.73 3.60 3.09
C VAL A 102 12.13 3.21 2.65
N ILE A 103 12.89 4.13 2.05
CA ILE A 103 14.27 3.87 1.59
C ILE A 103 15.19 3.52 2.76
N TRP A 104 15.05 4.22 3.89
CA TRP A 104 15.78 3.89 5.09
C TRP A 104 15.45 2.48 5.58
N LEU A 105 14.16 2.12 5.61
CA LEU A 105 13.70 0.79 6.02
C LEU A 105 14.23 -0.30 5.09
N GLU A 106 14.20 -0.09 3.77
CA GLU A 106 14.78 -1.01 2.78
C GLU A 106 16.26 -1.28 3.07
N ASN A 107 17.05 -0.22 3.22
CA ASN A 107 18.48 -0.34 3.50
C ASN A 107 18.75 -0.99 4.86
N TYR A 108 17.92 -0.69 5.87
CA TYR A 108 18.03 -1.30 7.18
C TYR A 108 17.74 -2.80 7.14
N LEU A 109 16.65 -3.21 6.48
CA LEU A 109 16.24 -4.61 6.35
C LEU A 109 17.20 -5.44 5.49
N LYS A 110 17.85 -4.84 4.48
CA LYS A 110 18.92 -5.51 3.72
C LYS A 110 20.09 -5.96 4.60
N THR A 111 20.40 -5.21 5.65
CA THR A 111 21.47 -5.53 6.61
C THR A 111 20.99 -6.36 7.79
N TRP A 112 19.73 -6.80 7.79
CA TRP A 112 19.14 -7.52 8.89
C TRP A 112 19.74 -8.93 9.00
N PRO A 113 20.26 -9.33 10.17
CA PRO A 113 20.97 -10.61 10.32
C PRO A 113 20.06 -11.82 10.44
N ASN A 114 18.79 -11.62 10.84
CA ASN A 114 17.86 -12.69 11.21
C ASN A 114 16.78 -12.90 10.12
N THR A 115 15.78 -13.75 10.38
CA THR A 115 14.71 -13.99 9.43
C THR A 115 13.65 -12.88 9.50
N VAL A 116 13.22 -12.39 8.34
CA VAL A 116 12.11 -11.44 8.20
C VAL A 116 11.07 -12.04 7.26
N LEU A 117 9.80 -12.02 7.67
CA LEU A 117 8.67 -12.28 6.80
C LEU A 117 7.90 -10.97 6.64
N VAL A 118 7.80 -10.48 5.40
CA VAL A 118 7.09 -9.24 5.08
C VAL A 118 5.92 -9.53 4.15
N VAL A 119 4.76 -8.99 4.50
CA VAL A 119 3.61 -8.85 3.60
C VAL A 119 3.63 -7.43 3.06
N SER A 120 3.60 -7.25 1.74
CA SER A 120 3.60 -5.93 1.11
C SER A 120 2.95 -5.98 -0.26
N HIS A 121 2.32 -4.88 -0.66
CA HIS A 121 1.87 -4.63 -2.03
C HIS A 121 2.86 -3.78 -2.85
N ASP A 122 3.93 -3.29 -2.21
CA ASP A 122 4.98 -2.51 -2.85
C ASP A 122 6.00 -3.45 -3.55
N ARG A 123 5.99 -3.42 -4.88
CA ARG A 123 6.85 -4.27 -5.71
C ARG A 123 8.32 -3.89 -5.63
N GLU A 124 8.64 -2.59 -5.53
CA GLU A 124 10.03 -2.13 -5.47
C GLU A 124 10.65 -2.49 -4.13
N PHE A 125 9.90 -2.27 -3.05
CA PHE A 125 10.30 -2.69 -1.71
C PHE A 125 10.56 -4.21 -1.65
N LEU A 126 9.65 -5.02 -2.21
CA LEU A 126 9.83 -6.48 -2.25
C LEU A 126 11.01 -6.88 -3.13
N ASP A 127 11.25 -6.20 -4.26
CA ASP A 127 12.37 -6.52 -5.14
C ASP A 127 13.73 -6.25 -4.48
N GLU A 128 13.81 -5.21 -3.64
CA GLU A 128 15.02 -4.79 -2.96
C GLU A 128 15.30 -5.55 -1.65
N VAL A 129 14.26 -5.96 -0.92
CA VAL A 129 14.40 -6.60 0.41
C VAL A 129 14.25 -8.11 0.35
N ALA A 130 13.38 -8.65 -0.51
CA ALA A 130 13.06 -10.07 -0.50
C ALA A 130 14.13 -10.91 -1.21
N THR A 131 14.50 -12.02 -0.56
CA THR A 131 15.36 -13.07 -1.13
C THR A 131 14.55 -14.24 -1.68
N ASP A 132 13.33 -14.41 -1.14
CA ASP A 132 12.39 -15.46 -1.46
C ASP A 132 10.96 -14.89 -1.45
N ILE A 133 10.10 -15.38 -2.34
CA ILE A 133 8.71 -14.95 -2.48
C ILE A 133 7.78 -16.14 -2.17
N LEU A 134 6.86 -15.92 -1.25
CA LEU A 134 5.74 -16.82 -0.97
C LEU A 134 4.48 -16.28 -1.64
N HIS A 135 4.01 -16.95 -2.68
CA HIS A 135 2.81 -16.56 -3.41
C HIS A 135 1.61 -17.36 -2.91
N GLN A 136 0.67 -16.68 -2.27
CA GLN A 136 -0.60 -17.26 -1.84
C GLN A 136 -1.62 -17.18 -2.99
N HIS A 137 -2.09 -18.32 -3.47
CA HIS A 137 -3.14 -18.41 -4.49
C HIS A 137 -3.96 -19.69 -4.29
N SER A 138 -5.27 -19.65 -4.54
CA SER A 138 -6.17 -20.81 -4.45
C SER A 138 -5.98 -21.70 -3.23
N GLU A 139 -5.92 -21.05 -2.05
CA GLU A 139 -5.71 -21.70 -0.75
C GLU A 139 -4.38 -22.48 -0.63
N LYS A 140 -3.43 -22.22 -1.53
CA LYS A 140 -2.09 -22.79 -1.59
C LYS A 140 -1.03 -21.70 -1.44
N LEU A 141 0.16 -22.12 -1.02
CA LEU A 141 1.35 -21.28 -0.93
C LEU A 141 2.45 -21.89 -1.78
N ASP A 142 2.79 -21.21 -2.88
CA ASP A 142 3.90 -21.58 -3.73
C ASP A 142 5.14 -20.77 -3.34
N TYR A 143 6.27 -21.46 -3.21
CA TYR A 143 7.57 -20.86 -2.91
C TYR A 143 8.36 -20.61 -4.19
N TYR A 144 8.90 -19.40 -4.33
CA TYR A 144 9.77 -18.98 -5.40
C TYR A 144 11.05 -18.39 -4.81
N LYS A 145 12.19 -18.81 -5.33
CA LYS A 145 13.49 -18.27 -4.94
C LYS A 145 13.86 -17.11 -5.87
N GLY A 146 14.24 -15.97 -5.30
CA GLY A 146 14.59 -14.77 -6.05
C GLY A 146 13.77 -13.54 -5.63
N ASN A 147 14.00 -12.43 -6.33
CA ASN A 147 13.29 -11.18 -6.11
C ASN A 147 11.89 -11.19 -6.74
N PHE A 148 11.09 -10.15 -6.47
CA PHE A 148 9.73 -10.04 -6.97
C PHE A 148 9.65 -10.07 -8.51
N THR A 149 10.58 -9.43 -9.21
CA THR A 149 10.62 -9.39 -10.67
C THR A 149 10.84 -10.77 -11.29
N GLN A 150 11.74 -11.58 -10.71
CA GLN A 150 11.97 -12.96 -11.13
C GLN A 150 10.74 -13.84 -10.87
N PHE A 151 10.08 -13.63 -9.74
CA PHE A 151 8.83 -14.30 -9.43
C PHE A 151 7.74 -13.97 -10.47
N ASP A 152 7.50 -12.70 -10.76
CA ASP A 152 6.44 -12.25 -11.68
C ASP A 152 6.63 -12.80 -13.10
N THR A 153 7.87 -12.75 -13.60
CA THR A 153 8.23 -13.33 -14.90
C THR A 153 8.05 -14.84 -14.93
N THR A 154 8.54 -15.57 -13.91
CA THR A 154 8.39 -17.02 -13.81
C THR A 154 6.92 -17.44 -13.70
N LYS A 155 6.12 -16.69 -12.93
CA LYS A 155 4.67 -16.90 -12.79
C LYS A 155 3.97 -16.73 -14.13
N ALA A 156 4.24 -15.64 -14.85
CA ALA A 156 3.65 -15.36 -16.16
C ALA A 156 4.01 -16.43 -17.20
N GLU A 157 5.26 -16.90 -17.23
CA GLU A 157 5.69 -17.99 -18.11
C GLU A 157 4.98 -19.31 -17.78
N ARG A 158 4.87 -19.65 -16.49
CA ARG A 158 4.16 -20.84 -16.01
C ARG A 158 2.69 -20.80 -16.40
N HIS A 159 2.01 -19.66 -16.21
CA HIS A 159 0.61 -19.48 -16.59
C HIS A 159 0.43 -19.64 -18.10
N LYS A 160 1.28 -19.00 -18.91
CA LYS A 160 1.25 -19.13 -20.38
C LYS A 160 1.49 -20.56 -20.84
N SER A 161 2.36 -21.31 -20.17
CA SER A 161 2.60 -22.72 -20.46
C SER A 161 1.37 -23.58 -20.13
N GLN A 162 0.77 -23.36 -18.95
CA GLN A 162 -0.47 -24.04 -18.53
C GLN A 162 -1.63 -23.76 -19.49
N LEU A 163 -1.79 -22.51 -19.92
CA LEU A 163 -2.82 -22.12 -20.88
C LEU A 163 -2.65 -22.83 -22.22
N ARG A 164 -1.43 -22.88 -22.76
CA ARG A 164 -1.13 -23.61 -24.00
C ARG A 164 -1.38 -25.11 -23.88
N GLU A 165 -0.98 -25.71 -22.76
CA GLU A 165 -1.21 -27.13 -22.50
C GLU A 165 -2.71 -27.43 -22.42
N TYR A 166 -3.46 -26.59 -21.72
CA TYR A 166 -4.91 -26.65 -21.65
C TYR A 166 -5.56 -26.54 -23.04
N GLU A 167 -5.21 -25.52 -23.83
CA GLU A 167 -5.71 -25.33 -25.20
C GLU A 167 -5.41 -26.53 -26.09
N ASN A 168 -4.21 -27.09 -26.01
CA ASN A 168 -3.82 -28.30 -26.74
C ASN A 168 -4.66 -29.52 -26.33
N GLN A 169 -4.90 -29.70 -25.03
CA GLN A 169 -5.74 -30.79 -24.54
C GLN A 169 -7.22 -30.62 -24.94
N VAL A 170 -7.75 -29.38 -24.92
CA VAL A 170 -9.09 -29.06 -25.42
C VAL A 170 -9.21 -29.41 -26.91
N GLN A 171 -8.25 -28.97 -27.73
CA GLN A 171 -8.25 -29.26 -29.16
C GLN A 171 -8.12 -30.76 -29.44
N TYR A 172 -7.27 -31.47 -28.69
CA TYR A 172 -7.10 -32.90 -28.83
C TYR A 172 -8.37 -33.68 -28.46
N ARG A 173 -9.03 -33.31 -27.35
CA ARG A 173 -10.34 -33.86 -26.95
C ARG A 173 -11.40 -33.59 -28.02
N ALA A 174 -11.49 -32.37 -28.53
CA ALA A 174 -12.43 -32.00 -29.58
C ALA A 174 -12.20 -32.80 -30.88
N HIS A 175 -10.94 -33.00 -31.26
CA HIS A 175 -10.59 -33.82 -32.44
C HIS A 175 -10.96 -35.30 -32.26
N LEU A 176 -10.69 -35.89 -31.09
CA LEU A 176 -11.12 -37.26 -30.78
C LEU A 176 -12.64 -37.38 -30.81
N GLN A 177 -13.35 -36.44 -30.20
CA GLN A 177 -14.82 -36.40 -30.18
C GLN A 177 -15.40 -36.31 -31.59
N ALA A 178 -14.90 -35.40 -32.43
CA ALA A 178 -15.35 -35.26 -33.82
C ALA A 178 -15.11 -36.54 -34.66
N PHE A 179 -14.01 -37.27 -34.41
CA PHE A 179 -13.77 -38.55 -35.06
C PHE A 179 -14.74 -39.63 -34.57
N ILE A 180 -15.00 -39.69 -33.26
CA ILE A 180 -15.97 -40.62 -32.67
C ILE A 180 -17.35 -40.35 -33.28
N ASP A 181 -17.84 -39.12 -33.24
CA ASP A 181 -19.19 -38.76 -33.72
C ASP A 181 -19.38 -39.07 -35.20
N ARG A 182 -18.35 -38.83 -36.02
CA ARG A 182 -18.41 -39.08 -37.48
C ARG A 182 -18.35 -40.56 -37.85
N TRP A 183 -17.66 -41.41 -37.07
CA TRP A 183 -17.36 -42.79 -37.47
C TRP A 183 -17.95 -43.86 -36.55
N ARG A 184 -18.66 -43.49 -35.47
CA ARG A 184 -19.28 -44.42 -34.51
C ARG A 184 -20.25 -45.41 -35.15
N TYR A 185 -20.97 -44.99 -36.18
CA TYR A 185 -21.99 -45.81 -36.87
C TYR A 185 -21.46 -46.47 -38.16
N ASN A 186 -20.19 -46.28 -38.52
CA ASN A 186 -19.62 -46.88 -39.73
C ASN A 186 -18.95 -48.22 -39.40
N ALA A 187 -19.46 -49.32 -39.97
CA ALA A 187 -19.03 -50.69 -39.68
C ALA A 187 -17.51 -50.91 -39.84
N ASN A 188 -16.85 -50.26 -40.80
CA ASN A 188 -15.42 -50.44 -41.05
C ASN A 188 -14.50 -49.65 -40.10
N ARG A 189 -15.03 -48.61 -39.42
CA ARG A 189 -14.25 -47.73 -38.52
C ARG A 189 -14.75 -47.72 -37.08
N ALA A 190 -15.79 -48.49 -36.78
CA ALA A 190 -16.37 -48.61 -35.44
C ALA A 190 -15.36 -49.09 -34.38
N ALA A 191 -14.48 -50.04 -34.73
CA ALA A 191 -13.41 -50.50 -33.82
C ALA A 191 -12.41 -49.39 -33.46
N GLN A 192 -12.06 -48.54 -34.43
CA GLN A 192 -11.17 -47.39 -34.20
C GLN A 192 -11.87 -46.28 -33.39
N ALA A 193 -13.16 -46.07 -33.61
CA ALA A 193 -13.96 -45.15 -32.80
C ALA A 193 -14.07 -45.65 -31.34
N GLN A 194 -14.30 -46.95 -31.11
CA GLN A 194 -14.31 -47.54 -29.76
C GLN A 194 -12.97 -47.42 -29.03
N MET A 195 -11.84 -47.62 -29.73
CA MET A 195 -10.52 -47.40 -29.14
C MET A 195 -10.33 -45.94 -28.71
N LYS A 196 -10.72 -44.98 -29.56
CA LYS A 196 -10.64 -43.55 -29.24
C LYS A 196 -11.56 -43.12 -28.10
N ILE A 197 -12.73 -43.74 -27.94
CA ILE A 197 -13.60 -43.55 -26.77
C ILE A 197 -12.85 -43.93 -25.49
N LYS A 198 -12.22 -45.11 -25.46
CA LYS A 198 -11.42 -45.54 -24.29
C LYS A 198 -10.21 -44.64 -24.02
N ILE A 199 -9.62 -44.04 -25.06
CA ILE A 199 -8.53 -43.07 -24.88
C ILE A 199 -9.09 -41.78 -24.26
N LEU A 200 -10.23 -41.29 -24.76
CA LEU A 200 -10.89 -40.10 -24.23
C LEU A 200 -11.30 -40.26 -22.76
N GLU A 201 -11.83 -41.43 -22.38
CA GLU A 201 -12.21 -41.77 -21.00
C GLU A 201 -11.00 -41.87 -20.04
N LYS A 202 -9.81 -42.17 -20.57
CA LYS A 202 -8.57 -42.26 -19.78
C LYS A 202 -7.83 -40.93 -19.66
N LEU A 203 -8.23 -39.89 -20.40
CA LEU A 203 -7.59 -38.58 -20.27
C LEU A 203 -7.96 -37.97 -18.92
N PRO A 204 -6.98 -37.44 -18.15
CA PRO A 204 -7.22 -36.81 -16.87
C PRO A 204 -8.19 -35.64 -17.02
N GLU A 205 -9.03 -35.39 -16.01
CA GLU A 205 -9.98 -34.28 -16.04
C GLU A 205 -9.27 -32.96 -16.35
N LEU A 206 -9.86 -32.22 -17.28
CA LEU A 206 -9.29 -31.00 -17.81
C LEU A 206 -9.74 -29.85 -16.92
N GLU A 207 -8.91 -29.47 -15.96
CA GLU A 207 -9.15 -28.28 -15.16
C GLU A 207 -8.71 -27.04 -15.95
N PRO A 208 -9.59 -26.05 -16.16
CA PRO A 208 -9.18 -24.78 -16.75
C PRO A 208 -8.12 -24.13 -15.86
N PRO A 209 -7.03 -23.59 -16.44
CA PRO A 209 -6.10 -22.78 -15.67
C PRO A 209 -6.86 -21.62 -15.04
N GLU A 210 -6.42 -21.22 -13.86
CA GLU A 210 -7.04 -20.11 -13.13
C GLU A 210 -7.06 -18.86 -14.02
N VAL A 211 -8.27 -18.38 -14.26
CA VAL A 211 -8.47 -17.11 -14.94
C VAL A 211 -8.34 -16.05 -13.86
N GLU A 212 -7.19 -15.36 -13.83
CA GLU A 212 -7.09 -14.12 -13.06
C GLU A 212 -8.13 -13.16 -13.63
N ASN A 213 -9.14 -12.84 -12.81
CA ASN A 213 -10.12 -11.83 -13.17
C ASN A 213 -9.40 -10.49 -13.20
N SER A 214 -8.94 -10.08 -14.38
CA SER A 214 -8.32 -8.78 -14.57
C SER A 214 -9.30 -7.70 -14.15
N ILE A 215 -8.96 -6.98 -13.09
CA ILE A 215 -9.73 -5.86 -12.59
C ILE A 215 -9.55 -4.71 -13.59
N PHE A 216 -10.64 -4.10 -14.03
CA PHE A 216 -10.60 -2.92 -14.89
C PHE A 216 -11.25 -1.76 -14.16
N PHE A 217 -10.57 -0.61 -14.14
CA PHE A 217 -11.13 0.66 -13.70
C PHE A 217 -11.39 1.54 -14.91
N LYS A 218 -12.50 2.25 -14.92
CA LYS A 218 -12.82 3.21 -15.97
C LYS A 218 -13.45 4.46 -15.41
N PHE A 219 -12.75 5.58 -15.53
CA PHE A 219 -13.31 6.90 -15.23
C PHE A 219 -14.00 7.48 -16.48
N PRO A 220 -15.12 8.20 -16.32
CA PRO A 220 -15.78 8.86 -17.44
C PRO A 220 -14.95 10.06 -17.92
N ASP A 221 -14.93 10.30 -19.22
CA ASP A 221 -14.24 11.45 -19.80
C ASP A 221 -14.97 12.76 -19.44
N PRO A 222 -14.25 13.80 -18.98
CA PRO A 222 -14.87 15.07 -18.66
C PRO A 222 -15.17 15.92 -19.89
N GLU A 223 -16.11 16.86 -19.72
CA GLU A 223 -16.35 17.92 -20.68
C GLU A 223 -15.15 18.87 -20.76
N LYS A 224 -14.91 19.47 -21.93
CA LYS A 224 -13.84 20.46 -22.09
C LYS A 224 -14.24 21.79 -21.44
N LEU A 225 -13.34 22.33 -20.61
CA LEU A 225 -13.45 23.65 -19.99
C LEU A 225 -12.53 24.65 -20.70
N GLY A 226 -12.95 25.91 -20.77
CA GLY A 226 -12.11 26.99 -21.27
C GLY A 226 -11.14 27.50 -20.18
N PRO A 227 -9.92 27.91 -20.52
CA PRO A 227 -9.00 28.51 -19.55
C PRO A 227 -9.46 29.92 -19.12
N PRO A 228 -9.08 30.38 -17.91
CA PRO A 228 -8.28 29.69 -16.89
C PRO A 228 -9.12 28.68 -16.09
N ILE A 229 -8.50 27.57 -15.69
CA ILE A 229 -9.21 26.46 -15.03
C ILE A 229 -9.09 26.54 -13.52
N LEU A 230 -7.87 26.41 -13.00
CA LEU A 230 -7.58 26.68 -11.60
C LEU A 230 -6.23 27.40 -11.49
N GLN A 231 -6.25 28.56 -10.84
CA GLN A 231 -5.05 29.36 -10.57
C GLN A 231 -5.03 29.80 -9.11
N MET A 232 -3.91 29.57 -8.45
CA MET A 232 -3.62 30.04 -7.10
C MET A 232 -2.44 31.00 -7.15
N THR A 233 -2.64 32.20 -6.62
CA THR A 233 -1.61 33.25 -6.59
C THR A 233 -1.38 33.68 -5.15
N ASP A 234 -0.14 33.53 -4.70
CA ASP A 234 0.34 33.95 -3.37
C ASP A 234 -0.54 33.46 -2.21
N CYS A 235 -1.03 32.22 -2.31
CA CYS A 235 -1.96 31.68 -1.34
C CYS A 235 -1.23 31.25 -0.06
N THR A 236 -1.72 31.73 1.09
CA THR A 236 -1.22 31.38 2.42
C THR A 236 -2.35 30.84 3.28
N PHE A 237 -2.09 29.77 4.03
CA PHE A 237 -3.06 29.13 4.91
C PHE A 237 -2.42 28.54 6.17
N GLY A 238 -3.08 28.74 7.30
CA GLY A 238 -2.84 28.04 8.57
C GLY A 238 -4.15 27.77 9.29
N TYR A 239 -4.21 26.70 10.09
CA TYR A 239 -5.39 26.45 10.95
C TYR A 239 -5.55 27.51 12.04
N THR A 240 -4.43 28.11 12.46
CA THR A 240 -4.42 29.31 13.29
C THR A 240 -3.74 30.44 12.52
N PRO A 241 -4.16 31.70 12.70
CA PRO A 241 -3.52 32.86 12.05
C PRO A 241 -2.02 33.01 12.36
N GLU A 242 -1.60 32.49 13.52
CA GLU A 242 -0.24 32.62 14.06
C GLU A 242 0.73 31.55 13.53
N LYS A 243 0.23 30.44 12.99
CA LYS A 243 1.04 29.32 12.48
C LYS A 243 0.58 28.93 11.08
N PRO A 244 1.05 29.65 10.05
CA PRO A 244 0.85 29.25 8.67
C PRO A 244 1.47 27.87 8.43
N ILE A 245 0.72 27.01 7.75
CA ILE A 245 1.15 25.66 7.37
C ILE A 245 1.65 25.68 5.93
N LEU A 246 1.03 26.49 5.08
CA LEU A 246 1.41 26.68 3.70
C LEU A 246 1.50 28.18 3.40
N GLU A 247 2.58 28.61 2.79
CA GLU A 247 2.89 30.00 2.43
C GLU A 247 3.27 30.11 0.96
N HIS A 248 2.94 31.25 0.35
CA HIS A 248 3.37 31.62 -1.00
C HIS A 248 3.11 30.52 -2.05
N ILE A 249 1.91 29.91 -2.02
CA ILE A 249 1.55 28.90 -3.01
C ILE A 249 1.23 29.59 -4.35
N TYR A 250 2.01 29.24 -5.38
CA TYR A 250 1.76 29.59 -6.77
C TYR A 250 1.51 28.31 -7.56
N LEU A 251 0.32 28.16 -8.13
CA LEU A 251 -0.06 26.95 -8.84
C LEU A 251 -1.03 27.28 -9.98
N ASP A 252 -0.73 26.78 -11.16
CA ASP A 252 -1.60 26.88 -12.34
C ASP A 252 -1.85 25.46 -12.85
N MET A 253 -3.12 25.09 -12.96
CA MET A 253 -3.55 23.74 -13.35
C MET A 253 -4.43 23.80 -14.59
N GLN A 254 -4.08 22.97 -15.57
CA GLN A 254 -4.75 22.81 -16.86
C GLN A 254 -5.47 21.44 -16.92
N MET A 255 -6.38 21.23 -17.88
CA MET A 255 -7.18 19.98 -17.97
C MET A 255 -6.32 18.74 -18.17
N ASP A 256 -5.10 18.87 -18.67
CA ASP A 256 -4.14 17.80 -18.93
C ASP A 256 -3.03 17.72 -17.86
N SER A 257 -3.10 18.55 -16.80
CA SER A 257 -2.11 18.52 -15.72
C SER A 257 -2.12 17.17 -14.99
N ARG A 258 -0.93 16.59 -14.84
CA ARG A 258 -0.68 15.32 -14.14
C ARG A 258 0.35 15.52 -13.04
N ILE A 259 -0.13 15.96 -11.88
CA ILE A 259 0.70 16.44 -10.79
C ILE A 259 0.84 15.37 -9.71
N ALA A 260 2.08 15.01 -9.38
CA ALA A 260 2.42 14.28 -8.16
C ALA A 260 2.86 15.26 -7.07
N VAL A 261 2.30 15.12 -5.88
CA VAL A 261 2.64 15.93 -4.71
C VAL A 261 3.39 15.04 -3.72
N VAL A 262 4.66 15.35 -3.51
CA VAL A 262 5.57 14.59 -2.64
C VAL A 262 6.02 15.46 -1.47
N GLY A 263 6.42 14.82 -0.37
CA GLY A 263 6.92 15.51 0.82
C GLY A 263 6.70 14.69 2.08
N PRO A 264 7.31 15.08 3.21
CA PRO A 264 7.23 14.32 4.44
C PRO A 264 5.81 14.29 5.01
N ASN A 265 5.55 13.33 5.90
CA ASN A 265 4.25 13.24 6.56
C ASN A 265 4.03 14.39 7.54
N GLY A 266 2.88 15.05 7.42
CA GLY A 266 2.57 16.26 8.18
C GLY A 266 3.03 17.57 7.51
N ALA A 267 3.62 17.54 6.32
CA ALA A 267 4.04 18.75 5.58
C ALA A 267 2.88 19.67 5.13
N GLY A 268 1.62 19.20 5.24
CA GLY A 268 0.44 19.95 4.79
C GLY A 268 -0.14 19.50 3.45
N LYS A 269 0.24 18.33 2.91
CA LYS A 269 -0.26 17.76 1.64
C LYS A 269 -1.80 17.71 1.59
N THR A 270 -2.44 17.06 2.57
CA THR A 270 -3.91 16.99 2.67
C THR A 270 -4.55 18.38 2.85
N THR A 271 -3.88 19.30 3.54
CA THR A 271 -4.36 20.70 3.66
C THR A 271 -4.33 21.41 2.32
N MET A 272 -3.29 21.19 1.52
CA MET A 272 -3.18 21.70 0.16
C MET A 272 -4.29 21.14 -0.75
N LEU A 273 -4.59 19.84 -0.67
CA LEU A 273 -5.71 19.25 -1.41
C LEU A 273 -7.06 19.86 -1.02
N LYS A 274 -7.25 20.18 0.26
CA LYS A 274 -8.47 20.85 0.76
C LYS A 274 -8.55 22.29 0.27
N LEU A 275 -7.43 23.00 0.17
CA LEU A 275 -7.37 24.34 -0.45
C LEU A 275 -7.69 24.26 -1.94
N LEU A 276 -7.13 23.30 -2.68
CA LEU A 276 -7.44 23.09 -4.10
C LEU A 276 -8.94 22.87 -4.34
N THR A 277 -9.53 21.95 -3.58
CA THR A 277 -10.95 21.59 -3.70
C THR A 277 -11.92 22.66 -3.22
N GLY A 278 -11.43 23.73 -2.57
CA GLY A 278 -12.26 24.80 -2.03
C GLY A 278 -12.97 24.44 -0.72
N LYS A 279 -12.56 23.35 -0.06
CA LYS A 279 -13.03 23.01 1.30
C LYS A 279 -12.43 23.91 2.36
N LEU A 280 -11.29 24.55 2.05
CA LEU A 280 -10.65 25.57 2.86
C LEU A 280 -10.45 26.82 2.02
N GLU A 281 -10.65 27.98 2.65
CA GLU A 281 -10.34 29.27 2.06
C GLU A 281 -8.95 29.72 2.50
N PRO A 282 -8.14 30.28 1.59
CA PRO A 282 -6.84 30.83 1.95
C PRO A 282 -7.01 32.06 2.86
N GLN A 283 -6.08 32.27 3.79
CA GLN A 283 -6.04 33.46 4.64
C GLN A 283 -5.52 34.69 3.87
N LYS A 284 -4.61 34.47 2.93
CA LYS A 284 -4.07 35.48 2.01
C LYS A 284 -3.94 34.89 0.62
N GLY A 285 -3.91 35.76 -0.39
CA GLY A 285 -3.80 35.36 -1.81
C GLY A 285 -5.14 35.21 -2.50
N MET A 286 -5.11 34.79 -3.76
CA MET A 286 -6.30 34.62 -4.59
C MET A 286 -6.35 33.23 -5.21
N VAL A 287 -7.53 32.59 -5.17
CA VAL A 287 -7.79 31.34 -5.87
C VAL A 287 -8.90 31.54 -6.89
N HIS A 288 -8.54 31.43 -8.16
CA HIS A 288 -9.48 31.42 -9.27
C HIS A 288 -9.83 29.96 -9.63
N ARG A 289 -11.11 29.66 -9.75
CA ARG A 289 -11.62 28.36 -10.22
C ARG A 289 -12.70 28.60 -11.26
N HIS A 290 -12.65 27.88 -12.36
CA HIS A 290 -13.69 27.93 -13.38
C HIS A 290 -15.04 27.48 -12.79
N GLY A 291 -16.13 28.21 -13.04
CA GLY A 291 -17.41 27.98 -12.35
C GLY A 291 -18.07 26.61 -12.58
N ARG A 292 -17.74 25.93 -13.69
CA ARG A 292 -18.19 24.55 -13.99
C ARG A 292 -17.22 23.45 -13.54
N LEU A 293 -16.11 23.81 -12.92
CA LEU A 293 -15.08 22.87 -12.49
C LEU A 293 -15.63 21.92 -11.42
N ARG A 294 -15.33 20.62 -11.57
CA ARG A 294 -15.77 19.58 -10.63
C ARG A 294 -14.55 18.78 -10.19
N PHE A 295 -14.36 18.70 -8.88
CA PHE A 295 -13.34 17.87 -8.26
C PHE A 295 -13.97 16.61 -7.70
N ALA A 296 -13.30 15.48 -7.90
CA ALA A 296 -13.52 14.27 -7.12
C ALA A 296 -12.30 14.05 -6.24
N LEU A 297 -12.51 14.05 -4.92
CA LEU A 297 -11.45 13.83 -3.94
C LEU A 297 -11.57 12.41 -3.37
N PHE A 298 -10.57 11.58 -3.65
CA PHE A 298 -10.29 10.37 -2.88
C PHE A 298 -9.38 10.76 -1.71
N SER A 299 -9.80 10.47 -0.49
CA SER A 299 -9.00 10.67 0.71
C SER A 299 -8.90 9.38 1.49
N GLN A 300 -7.89 9.22 2.35
CA GLN A 300 -7.76 8.07 3.23
C GLN A 300 -9.03 7.77 4.06
N HIS A 301 -9.74 8.82 4.52
CA HIS A 301 -11.02 8.70 5.25
C HIS A 301 -12.26 8.60 4.35
N HIS A 302 -12.10 8.52 3.03
CA HIS A 302 -13.26 8.46 2.12
C HIS A 302 -13.97 7.12 2.20
N VAL A 303 -13.23 6.06 2.51
CA VAL A 303 -13.81 4.74 2.80
C VAL A 303 -14.66 4.77 4.07
N ASP A 304 -14.24 5.54 5.08
CA ASP A 304 -14.99 5.72 6.34
C ASP A 304 -16.30 6.50 6.16
N GLN A 305 -16.46 7.22 5.04
CA GLN A 305 -17.69 7.95 4.71
C GLN A 305 -18.77 7.06 4.09
N LEU A 306 -18.43 5.82 3.73
CA LEU A 306 -19.40 4.86 3.21
C LEU A 306 -20.34 4.41 4.34
N ASP A 307 -21.66 4.48 4.08
CA ASP A 307 -22.65 3.98 5.03
C ASP A 307 -22.61 2.45 5.03
N VAL A 308 -22.00 1.88 6.07
CA VAL A 308 -21.72 0.44 6.17
C VAL A 308 -22.97 -0.42 6.27
N ASN A 309 -24.13 0.17 6.61
CA ASN A 309 -25.37 -0.57 6.86
C ASN A 309 -26.21 -0.80 5.60
N VAL A 310 -25.87 -0.14 4.49
CA VAL A 310 -26.59 -0.26 3.22
C VAL A 310 -25.75 -1.01 2.19
N SER A 311 -26.40 -1.47 1.11
CA SER A 311 -25.66 -2.05 -0.03
C SER A 311 -24.96 -0.97 -0.85
N SER A 312 -23.97 -1.38 -1.65
CA SER A 312 -23.22 -0.44 -2.51
C SER A 312 -24.13 0.27 -3.52
N VAL A 313 -25.10 -0.47 -4.08
CA VAL A 313 -26.09 0.07 -5.01
C VAL A 313 -27.04 1.06 -4.32
N GLU A 314 -27.55 0.72 -3.13
CA GLU A 314 -28.41 1.61 -2.35
C GLU A 314 -27.67 2.88 -1.94
N PHE A 315 -26.41 2.77 -1.54
CA PHE A 315 -25.57 3.92 -1.19
C PHE A 315 -25.44 4.89 -2.37
N MET A 316 -25.13 4.39 -3.57
CA MET A 316 -25.05 5.20 -4.78
C MET A 316 -26.39 5.84 -5.13
N SER A 317 -27.49 5.08 -5.03
CA SER A 317 -28.83 5.58 -5.31
C SER A 317 -29.31 6.66 -4.34
N LYS A 318 -28.89 6.59 -3.07
CA LYS A 318 -29.25 7.57 -2.04
C LYS A 318 -28.50 8.89 -2.22
N ASN A 319 -27.21 8.82 -2.59
CA ASN A 319 -26.35 10.00 -2.73
C ASN A 319 -26.45 10.68 -4.10
N TRP A 320 -26.71 9.91 -5.16
CA TRP A 320 -26.83 10.42 -6.54
C TRP A 320 -28.11 9.93 -7.22
N PRO A 321 -29.31 10.27 -6.71
CA PRO A 321 -30.58 9.77 -7.25
C PRO A 321 -30.77 10.16 -8.73
N GLY A 322 -31.50 9.33 -9.46
CA GLY A 322 -31.89 9.60 -10.85
C GLY A 322 -31.40 8.60 -11.89
N LYS A 323 -30.58 7.61 -11.50
CA LYS A 323 -30.15 6.50 -12.36
C LYS A 323 -30.86 5.20 -11.97
N SER A 324 -30.93 4.26 -12.91
CA SER A 324 -31.51 2.94 -12.66
C SER A 324 -30.57 2.04 -11.86
N GLU A 325 -31.11 1.01 -11.21
CA GLU A 325 -30.30 0.03 -10.48
C GLU A 325 -29.26 -0.67 -11.38
N GLU A 326 -29.64 -0.95 -12.63
CA GLU A 326 -28.74 -1.54 -13.63
C GLU A 326 -27.57 -0.62 -13.99
N GLU A 327 -27.78 0.69 -14.02
CA GLU A 327 -26.73 1.66 -14.27
C GLU A 327 -25.73 1.73 -13.11
N TYR A 328 -26.20 1.69 -11.85
CA TYR A 328 -25.29 1.60 -10.70
C TYR A 328 -24.51 0.29 -10.70
N ARG A 329 -25.17 -0.83 -11.01
CA ARG A 329 -24.49 -2.13 -11.15
C ARG A 329 -23.44 -2.10 -12.26
N ARG A 330 -23.74 -1.48 -13.40
CA ARG A 330 -22.78 -1.31 -14.50
C ARG A 330 -21.59 -0.46 -14.05
N GLN A 331 -21.85 0.64 -13.34
CA GLN A 331 -20.80 1.49 -12.79
C GLN A 331 -19.91 0.73 -11.81
N LEU A 332 -20.48 -0.03 -10.88
CA LEU A 332 -19.73 -0.89 -9.95
C LEU A 332 -18.91 -1.96 -10.71
N GLY A 333 -19.50 -2.55 -11.75
CA GLY A 333 -18.83 -3.52 -12.63
C GLY A 333 -17.61 -2.94 -13.33
N SER A 334 -17.65 -1.68 -13.76
CA SER A 334 -16.50 -0.97 -14.35
C SER A 334 -15.39 -0.61 -13.35
N PHE A 335 -15.52 -1.00 -12.08
CA PHE A 335 -14.47 -0.95 -11.05
C PHE A 335 -14.22 -2.34 -10.43
N GLY A 336 -14.63 -3.42 -11.11
CA GLY A 336 -14.40 -4.80 -10.67
C GLY A 336 -15.30 -5.29 -9.55
N ILE A 337 -16.43 -4.62 -9.27
CA ILE A 337 -17.47 -5.10 -8.34
C ILE A 337 -18.60 -5.73 -9.17
N THR A 338 -18.54 -7.04 -9.36
CA THR A 338 -19.49 -7.80 -10.21
C THR A 338 -20.41 -8.71 -9.41
N GLY A 339 -21.54 -9.09 -10.02
CA GLY A 339 -22.46 -10.08 -9.46
C GLY A 339 -23.13 -9.63 -8.16
N MET A 340 -23.20 -10.52 -7.18
CA MET A 340 -23.89 -10.26 -5.91
C MET A 340 -23.13 -9.33 -4.96
N VAL A 341 -21.83 -9.10 -5.19
CA VAL A 341 -20.99 -8.24 -4.32
C VAL A 341 -21.54 -6.82 -4.24
N GLY A 342 -22.07 -6.28 -5.34
CA GLY A 342 -22.70 -4.94 -5.33
C GLY A 342 -23.97 -4.84 -4.48
N LEU A 343 -24.63 -5.98 -4.21
CA LEU A 343 -25.86 -6.08 -3.42
C LEU A 343 -25.61 -6.42 -1.96
N GLN A 344 -24.38 -6.81 -1.62
CA GLN A 344 -23.99 -7.03 -0.24
C GLN A 344 -23.88 -5.69 0.50
N GLN A 345 -24.06 -5.76 1.82
CA GLN A 345 -23.84 -4.62 2.70
C GLN A 345 -22.37 -4.22 2.69
N ILE A 346 -22.10 -2.91 2.66
CA ILE A 346 -20.74 -2.37 2.62
C ILE A 346 -19.92 -2.85 3.84
N SER A 347 -20.55 -3.10 4.99
CA SER A 347 -19.91 -3.68 6.18
C SER A 347 -19.15 -4.97 5.91
N THR A 348 -19.71 -5.85 5.06
CA THR A 348 -19.18 -7.19 4.75
C THR A 348 -18.05 -7.17 3.71
N LEU A 349 -17.85 -6.03 3.03
CA LEU A 349 -16.81 -5.89 2.02
C LEU A 349 -15.42 -5.79 2.65
N SER A 350 -14.44 -6.40 1.99
CA SER A 350 -13.02 -6.22 2.31
C SER A 350 -12.57 -4.76 2.11
N GLY A 351 -11.44 -4.36 2.69
CA GLY A 351 -10.87 -3.03 2.51
C GLY A 351 -10.71 -2.64 1.03
N GLY A 352 -10.10 -3.52 0.22
CA GLY A 352 -9.93 -3.28 -1.21
C GLY A 352 -11.25 -3.21 -2.00
N GLN A 353 -12.26 -3.99 -1.61
CA GLN A 353 -13.61 -3.86 -2.21
C GLN A 353 -14.27 -2.53 -1.83
N LYS A 354 -14.12 -2.08 -0.59
CA LYS A 354 -14.63 -0.76 -0.16
C LYS A 354 -13.94 0.37 -0.92
N SER A 355 -12.62 0.30 -1.11
CA SER A 355 -11.89 1.25 -1.95
C SER A 355 -12.39 1.26 -3.39
N ARG A 356 -12.66 0.09 -3.98
CA ARG A 356 -13.27 -0.03 -5.32
C ARG A 356 -14.65 0.62 -5.42
N VAL A 357 -15.51 0.41 -4.42
CA VAL A 357 -16.82 1.08 -4.33
C VAL A 357 -16.64 2.60 -4.24
N ALA A 358 -15.68 3.08 -3.45
CA ALA A 358 -15.35 4.50 -3.37
C ALA A 358 -14.89 5.07 -4.72
N PHE A 359 -14.01 4.39 -5.47
CA PHE A 359 -13.63 4.83 -6.82
C PHE A 359 -14.82 4.85 -7.79
N ALA A 360 -15.71 3.87 -7.70
CA ALA A 360 -16.93 3.85 -8.51
C ALA A 360 -17.84 5.06 -8.22
N CYS A 361 -17.95 5.45 -6.95
CA CYS A 361 -18.65 6.65 -6.52
C CYS A 361 -17.98 7.94 -7.01
N LEU A 362 -16.65 8.00 -7.07
CA LEU A 362 -15.95 9.16 -7.67
C LEU A 362 -16.22 9.26 -9.17
N GLY A 363 -16.24 8.13 -9.88
CA GLY A 363 -16.62 8.08 -11.29
C GLY A 363 -18.03 8.63 -11.54
N LEU A 364 -19.00 8.38 -10.66
CA LEU A 364 -20.37 8.89 -10.81
C LEU A 364 -20.47 10.42 -10.90
N GLN A 365 -19.52 11.14 -10.29
CA GLN A 365 -19.54 12.60 -10.20
C GLN A 365 -19.13 13.29 -11.51
N ASN A 366 -18.68 12.53 -12.52
CA ASN A 366 -18.11 13.05 -13.77
C ASN A 366 -17.11 14.19 -13.52
N PRO A 367 -16.03 13.93 -12.75
CA PRO A 367 -15.09 14.96 -12.33
C PRO A 367 -14.23 15.45 -13.49
N HIS A 368 -13.86 16.73 -13.45
CA HIS A 368 -12.86 17.31 -14.35
C HIS A 368 -11.44 17.08 -13.81
N PHE A 369 -11.30 17.08 -12.48
CA PHE A 369 -10.06 16.73 -11.79
C PHE A 369 -10.28 15.62 -10.78
N LEU A 370 -9.41 14.62 -10.85
CA LEU A 370 -9.28 13.58 -9.84
C LEU A 370 -8.15 13.98 -8.89
N ILE A 371 -8.47 14.09 -7.60
CA ILE A 371 -7.51 14.35 -6.55
C ILE A 371 -7.46 13.12 -5.65
N LEU A 372 -6.29 12.48 -5.59
CA LEU A 372 -6.11 11.20 -4.93
C LEU A 372 -5.08 11.34 -3.81
N ASP A 373 -5.52 11.23 -2.55
CA ASP A 373 -4.66 11.24 -1.37
C ASP A 373 -4.38 9.80 -0.92
N GLU A 374 -3.16 9.32 -1.18
CA GLU A 374 -2.69 7.95 -0.95
C GLU A 374 -3.64 6.85 -1.49
N PRO A 375 -3.92 6.84 -2.82
CA PRO A 375 -4.91 5.94 -3.40
C PRO A 375 -4.49 4.46 -3.41
N THR A 376 -3.19 4.18 -3.28
CA THR A 376 -2.64 2.82 -3.26
C THR A 376 -2.84 2.14 -1.89
N ASN A 377 -3.17 2.91 -0.84
CA ASN A 377 -3.42 2.35 0.47
C ASN A 377 -4.65 1.42 0.44
N HIS A 378 -4.45 0.18 0.91
CA HIS A 378 -5.46 -0.88 0.95
C HIS A 378 -5.95 -1.39 -0.41
N LEU A 379 -5.22 -1.11 -1.50
CA LEU A 379 -5.43 -1.76 -2.80
C LEU A 379 -4.46 -2.92 -2.99
N ASP A 380 -4.97 -3.99 -3.59
CA ASP A 380 -4.15 -5.09 -4.08
C ASP A 380 -3.36 -4.67 -5.34
N MET A 381 -2.32 -5.43 -5.68
CA MET A 381 -1.45 -5.14 -6.81
C MET A 381 -2.22 -5.03 -8.15
N ASP A 382 -3.26 -5.84 -8.32
CA ASP A 382 -4.09 -5.86 -9.52
C ASP A 382 -4.97 -4.60 -9.62
N SER A 383 -5.55 -4.14 -8.50
CA SER A 383 -6.31 -2.87 -8.48
C SER A 383 -5.41 -1.66 -8.69
N ILE A 384 -4.16 -1.69 -8.22
CA ILE A 384 -3.18 -0.62 -8.47
C ILE A 384 -2.87 -0.52 -9.97
N ASP A 385 -2.63 -1.66 -10.64
CA ASP A 385 -2.39 -1.68 -12.10
C ASP A 385 -3.64 -1.23 -12.88
N ALA A 386 -4.83 -1.64 -12.43
CA ALA A 386 -6.12 -1.21 -13.00
C ALA A 386 -6.32 0.31 -12.85
N LEU A 387 -6.06 0.86 -11.67
CA LEU A 387 -6.15 2.29 -11.39
C LEU A 387 -5.15 3.08 -12.22
N THR A 388 -3.90 2.61 -12.30
CA THR A 388 -2.84 3.22 -13.12
C THR A 388 -3.28 3.33 -14.57
N SER A 389 -3.77 2.23 -15.13
CA SER A 389 -4.27 2.18 -16.51
C SER A 389 -5.45 3.11 -16.74
N ALA A 390 -6.38 3.19 -15.79
CA ALA A 390 -7.54 4.07 -15.86
C ALA A 390 -7.16 5.55 -15.82
N LEU A 391 -6.19 5.93 -14.98
CA LEU A 391 -5.72 7.31 -14.84
C LEU A 391 -4.89 7.75 -16.05
N MET A 392 -4.12 6.84 -16.67
CA MET A 392 -3.46 7.14 -17.94
C MET A 392 -4.47 7.49 -19.03
N GLN A 393 -5.58 6.76 -19.12
CA GLN A 393 -6.61 6.97 -20.14
C GLN A 393 -7.54 8.16 -19.88
N PHE A 394 -7.65 8.62 -18.63
CA PHE A 394 -8.58 9.67 -18.22
C PHE A 394 -8.22 11.04 -18.81
N LYS A 395 -9.12 11.71 -19.51
CA LYS A 395 -8.82 13.00 -20.19
C LYS A 395 -8.90 14.26 -19.32
N GLY A 396 -9.25 14.14 -18.04
CA GLY A 396 -9.24 15.27 -17.10
C GLY A 396 -7.91 15.44 -16.40
N GLY A 397 -7.80 16.38 -15.47
CA GLY A 397 -6.57 16.60 -14.71
C GLY A 397 -6.46 15.65 -13.53
N VAL A 398 -5.24 15.28 -13.13
CA VAL A 398 -5.00 14.35 -12.03
C VAL A 398 -3.98 14.95 -11.08
N VAL A 399 -4.31 14.95 -9.78
CA VAL A 399 -3.40 15.29 -8.69
C VAL A 399 -3.30 14.08 -7.77
N ILE A 400 -2.10 13.55 -7.59
CA ILE A 400 -1.84 12.38 -6.76
C ILE A 400 -0.90 12.78 -5.63
N VAL A 401 -1.27 12.44 -4.40
CA VAL A 401 -0.35 12.29 -3.28
C VAL A 401 -0.12 10.79 -3.13
N SER A 402 1.12 10.34 -3.31
CA SER A 402 1.47 8.94 -3.11
C SER A 402 2.94 8.83 -2.75
N HIS A 403 3.30 7.69 -2.17
CA HIS A 403 4.68 7.26 -1.96
C HIS A 403 5.14 6.20 -2.97
N ASP A 404 4.24 5.70 -3.82
CA ASP A 404 4.54 4.67 -4.82
C ASP A 404 5.24 5.29 -6.05
N GLU A 405 6.51 4.93 -6.24
CA GLU A 405 7.37 5.41 -7.32
C GLU A 405 6.81 5.06 -8.70
N ARG A 406 6.41 3.80 -8.88
CA ARG A 406 5.92 3.27 -10.16
C ARG A 406 4.60 3.92 -10.53
N PHE A 407 3.70 4.06 -9.56
CA PHE A 407 2.40 4.72 -9.76
C PHE A 407 2.58 6.18 -10.20
N ILE A 408 3.45 6.92 -9.50
CA ILE A 408 3.76 8.32 -9.85
C ILE A 408 4.40 8.41 -11.23
N LYS A 409 5.41 7.59 -11.52
CA LYS A 409 6.12 7.60 -12.80
C LYS A 409 5.21 7.27 -13.98
N ALA A 410 4.23 6.40 -13.76
CA ALA A 410 3.28 5.97 -14.77
C ALA A 410 2.24 7.07 -15.10
N VAL A 411 1.72 7.77 -14.09
CA VAL A 411 0.58 8.69 -14.28
C VAL A 411 1.00 10.15 -14.36
N CYS A 412 2.03 10.56 -13.62
CA CYS A 412 2.39 11.95 -13.40
C CYS A 412 3.55 12.42 -14.30
N ASN A 413 3.47 13.67 -14.75
CA ASN A 413 4.53 14.34 -15.52
C ASN A 413 5.18 15.50 -14.75
N GLU A 414 4.53 16.00 -13.70
CA GLU A 414 5.06 17.06 -12.85
C GLU A 414 5.14 16.59 -11.40
N ILE A 415 6.25 16.91 -10.74
CA ILE A 415 6.44 16.64 -9.32
C ILE A 415 6.49 17.96 -8.57
N TRP A 416 5.67 18.07 -7.52
CA TRP A 416 5.58 19.23 -6.65
C TRP A 416 5.94 18.81 -5.23
N VAL A 417 6.98 19.43 -4.68
CA VAL A 417 7.51 19.12 -3.35
C VAL A 417 6.88 20.06 -2.33
N CYS A 418 6.25 19.48 -1.31
CA CYS A 418 5.70 20.17 -0.16
C CYS A 418 6.68 20.04 1.02
N GLU A 419 7.50 21.07 1.24
CA GLU A 419 8.53 21.11 2.29
C GLU A 419 8.63 22.53 2.89
N GLY A 420 8.84 22.61 4.20
CA GLY A 420 9.08 23.87 4.91
C GLY A 420 7.92 24.87 4.80
N GLY A 421 6.70 24.37 4.64
CA GLY A 421 5.51 25.20 4.44
C GLY A 421 5.40 25.84 3.06
N SER A 422 6.18 25.41 2.07
CA SER A 422 6.08 25.89 0.69
C SER A 422 5.76 24.74 -0.26
N LEU A 423 5.12 25.05 -1.39
CA LEU A 423 4.88 24.11 -2.47
C LEU A 423 5.70 24.56 -3.69
N LYS A 424 6.69 23.77 -4.10
CA LYS A 424 7.60 24.11 -5.20
C LYS A 424 7.61 23.01 -6.26
N LYS A 425 7.56 23.41 -7.54
CA LYS A 425 7.75 22.49 -8.65
C LYS A 425 9.21 22.00 -8.65
N PHE A 426 9.38 20.68 -8.62
CA PHE A 426 10.69 20.03 -8.77
C PHE A 426 11.17 20.20 -10.21
N GLN A 427 12.44 20.58 -10.38
CA GLN A 427 13.03 20.86 -11.69
C GLN A 427 13.67 19.63 -12.36
N GLY A 428 13.73 18.48 -11.66
CA GLY A 428 14.30 17.26 -12.19
C GLY A 428 13.33 16.43 -13.04
N GLU A 429 13.89 15.53 -13.84
CA GLU A 429 13.16 14.62 -14.74
C GLU A 429 12.68 13.37 -13.99
N GLY A 430 11.72 13.58 -13.08
CA GLY A 430 10.94 12.52 -12.46
C GLY A 430 11.39 12.09 -11.06
N ILE A 431 10.79 10.99 -10.61
CA ILE A 431 10.80 10.56 -9.20
C ILE A 431 12.15 9.97 -8.75
N LYS A 432 12.94 9.41 -9.67
CA LYS A 432 14.28 8.89 -9.40
C LYS A 432 15.26 9.99 -9.01
N GLU A 433 15.29 11.08 -9.75
CA GLU A 433 16.11 12.25 -9.41
C GLU A 433 15.65 12.89 -8.10
N TYR A 434 14.35 12.85 -7.80
CA TYR A 434 13.85 13.25 -6.49
C TYR A 434 14.36 12.33 -5.37
N LYS A 435 14.41 11.02 -5.58
CA LYS A 435 14.97 10.03 -4.64
C LYS A 435 16.45 10.33 -4.34
N GLU A 436 17.24 10.55 -5.38
CA GLU A 436 18.65 10.92 -5.27
C GLU A 436 18.82 12.26 -4.54
N TYR A 437 17.97 13.24 -4.85
CA TYR A 437 17.96 14.53 -4.16
C TYR A 437 17.67 14.41 -2.66
N VAL A 438 16.70 13.57 -2.29
CA VAL A 438 16.35 13.28 -0.89
C VAL A 438 17.52 12.58 -0.18
N LEU A 439 18.11 11.57 -0.81
CA LEU A 439 19.28 10.85 -0.28
C LEU A 439 20.49 11.77 -0.10
N ALA A 440 20.76 12.65 -1.07
CA ALA A 440 21.85 13.62 -1.01
C ALA A 440 21.65 14.69 0.08
N LYS A 441 20.40 15.01 0.42
CA LYS A 441 20.07 15.92 1.53
C LYS A 441 20.23 15.30 2.92
N GLY A 442 20.37 13.98 3.03
CA GLY A 442 20.51 13.30 4.33
C GLY A 442 19.29 13.45 5.23
N LEU A 443 18.09 13.45 4.64
CA LEU A 443 16.81 13.41 5.37
C LEU A 443 16.41 11.99 5.72
#